data_AF-A0A438N3C8-F1
#
_entry.id   AF-A0A438N3C8-F1
#
_cell.length_a   1.000
_cell.length_b   1.000
_cell.length_c   1.000
_cell.angle_alpha   90.00
_cell.angle_beta   90.00
_cell.angle_gamma   90.00
#
_symmetry.space_group_name_H-M   'P 1'
#
loop_
_entity.id
_entity.type
_entity.pdbx_description
1 polymer ?
#
loop_
_entity_poly.entity_id
_entity_poly.type
_entity_poly.pdbx_seq_one_letter_code
_entity_poly.pdbx_strand_id
1 'polypeptide(L)'
;MTSSFQTSIPLPVTATFAPAFAAYFILLNLRTSKARVASNTYIGNDVAGTKPDNTKQPLLPSPAGHSLQIESRSHGNYVENVPFALLLTAFVEANGGNPKVLTVSLLGLLFFRVVNVEFGLRAKNALGWGRPVGYFGTLTYVAALSGYGAWLARSFWIN
;
A
#
# COMPACT_ATOMS: atom_id res chain seq x y z
N MET A 1 -37.60 6.25 27.19
CA MET A 1 -37.08 6.62 25.86
C MET A 1 -35.70 7.23 26.04
N THR A 2 -34.66 6.41 26.12
CA THR A 2 -33.27 6.88 26.23
C THR A 2 -32.62 6.77 24.86
N SER A 3 -32.32 7.94 24.30
CA SER A 3 -31.56 8.16 23.08
C SER A 3 -30.32 7.27 23.02
N SER A 4 -30.31 6.29 22.13
CA SER A 4 -29.08 5.64 21.67
C SER A 4 -28.36 6.65 20.78
N PHE A 5 -27.28 7.25 21.29
CA PHE A 5 -26.25 7.86 20.45
C PHE A 5 -25.71 6.79 19.50
N GLN A 6 -26.34 6.65 18.33
CA GLN A 6 -25.86 5.81 17.25
C GLN A 6 -24.78 6.61 16.51
N THR A 7 -23.60 6.71 17.14
CA THR A 7 -22.39 7.33 16.59
C THR A 7 -21.59 6.38 15.71
N SER A 8 -22.16 5.23 15.33
CA SER A 8 -21.56 4.37 14.34
C SER A 8 -21.83 4.96 12.97
N ILE A 9 -20.85 5.66 12.39
CA ILE A 9 -20.75 5.71 10.92
C ILE A 9 -20.56 4.25 10.52
N PRO A 10 -21.59 3.55 10.00
CA PRO A 10 -21.43 2.16 9.66
C PRO A 10 -20.55 2.14 8.41
N LEU A 11 -19.34 1.63 8.55
CA LEU A 11 -18.42 1.37 7.44
C LEU A 11 -18.33 -0.13 7.16
N PRO A 12 -19.46 -0.84 6.94
CA PRO A 12 -19.47 -2.30 6.84
C PRO A 12 -18.60 -2.82 5.70
N VAL A 13 -18.52 -2.10 4.58
CA VAL A 13 -17.74 -2.52 3.43
C VAL A 13 -16.25 -2.34 3.74
N THR A 14 -15.82 -1.15 4.15
CA THR A 14 -14.41 -0.90 4.48
C THR A 14 -13.92 -1.81 5.61
N ALA A 15 -14.75 -2.03 6.64
CA ALA A 15 -14.43 -2.92 7.75
C ALA A 15 -14.27 -4.39 7.33
N THR A 16 -15.03 -4.86 6.33
CA THR A 16 -14.92 -6.24 5.83
C THR A 16 -13.60 -6.49 5.11
N PHE A 17 -13.09 -5.49 4.38
CA PHE A 17 -11.84 -5.62 3.62
C PHE A 17 -10.59 -5.25 4.42
N ALA A 18 -10.72 -4.46 5.50
CA ALA A 18 -9.60 -4.04 6.34
C ALA A 18 -8.73 -5.21 6.85
N PRO A 19 -9.28 -6.35 7.33
CA PRO A 19 -8.48 -7.50 7.74
C PRO A 19 -7.61 -8.08 6.61
N ALA A 20 -8.11 -8.12 5.38
CA ALA A 20 -7.37 -8.65 4.24
C ALA A 20 -6.17 -7.75 3.90
N PHE A 21 -6.37 -6.43 3.89
CA PHE A 21 -5.27 -5.46 3.72
C PHE A 21 -4.30 -5.47 4.91
N ALA A 22 -4.78 -5.66 6.14
CA ALA A 22 -3.92 -5.76 7.32
C ALA A 22 -3.05 -7.04 7.27
N ALA A 23 -3.63 -8.19 6.90
CA ALA A 23 -2.89 -9.43 6.74
C ALA A 23 -1.78 -9.30 5.68
N TYR A 24 -2.08 -8.63 4.57
CA TYR A 24 -1.11 -8.38 3.52
C TYR A 24 0.00 -7.41 3.97
N PHE A 25 -0.34 -6.36 4.72
CA PHE A 25 0.62 -5.47 5.36
C PHE A 25 1.59 -6.23 6.27
N ILE A 26 1.07 -7.11 7.13
CA ILE A 26 1.87 -7.92 8.04
C ILE A 26 2.85 -8.79 7.26
N LEU A 27 2.39 -9.42 6.18
CA LEU A 27 3.23 -10.24 5.31
C LEU A 27 4.39 -9.43 4.70
N LEU A 28 4.13 -8.22 4.19
CA LEU A 28 5.19 -7.35 3.64
C LEU A 28 6.18 -6.88 4.72
N ASN A 29 5.69 -6.58 5.93
CA ASN A 29 6.56 -6.23 7.06
C ASN A 29 7.48 -7.39 7.42
N LEU A 30 6.95 -8.61 7.53
CA LEU A 30 7.74 -9.80 7.86
C LEU A 30 8.80 -10.07 6.79
N ARG A 31 8.48 -9.90 5.50
CA ARG A 31 9.45 -10.04 4.40
C ARG A 31 10.58 -9.01 4.50
N THR A 32 10.23 -7.75 4.73
CA THR A 32 11.21 -6.66 4.88
C THR A 32 12.10 -6.90 6.10
N SER A 33 11.55 -7.34 7.22
CA SER A 33 12.32 -7.70 8.41
C SER A 33 13.26 -8.88 8.17
N LYS A 34 12.80 -9.93 7.48
CA LYS A 34 13.66 -11.06 7.09
C LYS A 34 14.80 -10.61 6.17
N ALA A 35 14.53 -9.75 5.19
CA ALA A 35 15.55 -9.21 4.30
C ALA A 35 16.59 -8.36 5.05
N ARG A 36 16.16 -7.55 6.04
CA ARG A 36 17.07 -6.77 6.91
C ARG A 36 17.99 -7.64 7.74
N VAL A 37 17.45 -8.70 8.34
CA VAL A 37 18.24 -9.68 9.11
C VAL A 37 19.22 -10.40 8.19
N ALA A 38 18.77 -10.85 7.01
CA ALA A 38 19.61 -11.58 6.07
C ALA A 38 20.73 -10.72 5.46
N SER A 39 20.51 -9.42 5.27
CA SER A 39 21.52 -8.50 4.72
C SER A 39 22.44 -7.89 5.78
N ASN A 40 22.23 -8.18 7.08
CA ASN A 40 22.89 -7.52 8.21
C ASN A 40 22.84 -5.97 8.15
N THR A 41 21.90 -5.41 7.40
CA THR A 41 21.75 -3.97 7.20
C THR A 41 20.63 -3.48 8.12
N TYR A 42 20.98 -3.21 9.37
CA TYR A 42 20.10 -2.49 10.29
C TYR A 42 20.16 -0.99 9.98
N ILE A 43 19.02 -0.30 10.14
CA ILE A 43 18.92 1.16 9.92
C ILE A 43 20.00 1.83 10.79
N GLY A 44 21.04 2.35 10.15
CA GLY A 44 22.18 3.00 10.82
C GLY A 44 23.58 2.42 10.54
N ASN A 45 23.72 1.32 9.81
CA ASN A 45 25.04 0.67 9.67
C ASN A 45 25.92 1.06 8.47
N ASP A 46 25.65 2.19 7.81
CA ASP A 46 26.58 2.78 6.84
C ASP A 46 26.59 4.31 6.94
N VAL A 47 27.08 4.86 8.07
CA VAL A 47 27.87 6.12 8.14
C VAL A 47 28.29 6.40 9.60
N ALA A 48 29.21 5.62 10.17
CA ALA A 48 30.18 6.06 11.19
C ALA A 48 31.03 4.87 11.65
N GLY A 49 32.25 4.73 11.12
CA GLY A 49 33.30 4.02 11.87
C GLY A 49 34.18 3.02 11.12
N THR A 50 33.90 2.64 9.87
CA THR A 50 34.86 1.83 9.11
C THR A 50 35.70 2.75 8.23
N LYS A 51 36.98 2.90 8.59
CA LYS A 51 38.02 3.56 7.80
C LYS A 51 37.87 3.18 6.31
N PRO A 52 38.14 4.10 5.37
CA PRO A 52 38.16 3.75 3.95
C PRO A 52 39.29 2.76 3.72
N ASP A 53 38.94 1.48 3.69
CA ASP A 53 39.84 0.43 3.27
C ASP A 53 39.81 0.42 1.73
N ASN A 54 40.83 1.05 1.14
CA ASN A 54 41.03 1.17 -0.32
C ASN A 54 41.17 -0.20 -1.03
N THR A 55 41.05 -1.31 -0.30
CA THR A 55 41.07 -2.68 -0.81
C THR A 55 39.68 -3.23 -1.14
N LYS A 56 38.59 -2.57 -0.71
CA LYS A 56 37.23 -3.00 -1.00
C LYS A 56 36.75 -2.34 -2.28
N GLN A 57 36.62 -3.15 -3.33
CA GLN A 57 35.99 -2.77 -4.60
C GLN A 57 34.67 -2.00 -4.34
N PRO A 58 34.33 -1.00 -5.16
CA PRO A 58 33.07 -0.27 -5.03
C PRO A 58 31.95 -1.29 -4.92
N LEU A 59 31.11 -1.19 -3.88
CA LEU A 59 30.08 -2.19 -3.56
C LEU A 59 29.25 -2.48 -4.82
N LEU A 60 29.62 -3.54 -5.55
CA LEU A 60 28.71 -4.17 -6.50
C LEU A 60 27.45 -4.53 -5.71
N PRO A 61 26.25 -4.40 -6.30
CA PRO A 61 25.02 -4.69 -5.59
C PRO A 61 25.07 -6.16 -5.15
N SER A 62 25.34 -6.37 -3.86
CA SER A 62 25.27 -7.70 -3.27
C SER A 62 23.86 -8.23 -3.51
N PRO A 63 23.68 -9.51 -3.90
CA PRO A 63 22.36 -10.10 -4.10
C PRO A 63 21.41 -9.86 -2.92
N ALA A 64 21.97 -9.79 -1.70
CA ALA A 64 21.25 -9.47 -0.47
C ALA A 64 20.85 -7.97 -0.33
N GLY A 65 21.65 -7.05 -0.87
CA GLY A 65 21.32 -5.62 -0.90
C GLY A 65 20.22 -5.32 -1.93
N HIS A 66 20.25 -5.99 -3.07
CA HIS A 66 19.22 -5.85 -4.11
C HIS A 66 17.86 -6.37 -3.63
N SER A 67 17.82 -7.51 -2.93
CA SER A 67 16.57 -8.05 -2.36
C SER A 67 16.01 -7.17 -1.24
N LEU A 68 16.85 -6.62 -0.36
CA LEU A 68 16.44 -5.65 0.65
C LEU A 68 15.79 -4.40 0.04
N GLN A 69 16.40 -3.83 -1.01
CA GLN A 69 15.88 -2.64 -1.68
C GLN A 69 14.51 -2.91 -2.31
N ILE A 70 14.31 -4.08 -2.92
CA ILE A 70 13.02 -4.49 -3.50
C ILE A 70 11.96 -4.61 -2.41
N GLU A 71 12.24 -5.33 -1.32
CA GLU A 71 11.27 -5.52 -0.24
C GLU A 71 10.93 -4.20 0.47
N SER A 72 11.94 -3.35 0.73
CA SER A 72 11.72 -2.03 1.34
C SER A 72 10.90 -1.09 0.45
N ARG A 73 11.10 -1.13 -0.87
CA ARG A 73 10.29 -0.34 -1.83
C ARG A 73 8.88 -0.89 -1.97
N SER A 74 8.71 -2.21 -1.89
CA SER A 74 7.39 -2.86 -1.90
C SER A 74 6.58 -2.47 -0.67
N HIS A 75 7.20 -2.50 0.50
CA HIS A 75 6.58 -2.09 1.77
C HIS A 75 6.25 -0.61 1.79
N GLY A 76 7.17 0.26 1.38
CA GLY A 76 6.92 1.71 1.27
C GLY A 76 5.75 2.02 0.34
N ASN A 77 5.71 1.42 -0.85
CA ASN A 77 4.60 1.61 -1.79
C ASN A 77 3.25 1.19 -1.21
N TYR A 78 3.23 0.13 -0.41
CA TYR A 78 2.01 -0.32 0.26
C TYR A 78 1.54 0.68 1.31
N VAL A 79 2.44 1.15 2.17
CA VAL A 79 2.14 2.09 3.27
C VAL A 79 1.69 3.46 2.76
N GLU A 80 2.23 3.92 1.63
CA GLU A 80 1.85 5.21 1.06
C GLU A 80 0.46 5.18 0.44
N ASN A 81 0.08 4.07 -0.19
CA ASN A 81 -1.10 4.06 -1.05
C ASN A 81 -2.30 3.32 -0.46
N VAL A 82 -2.12 2.23 0.29
CA VAL A 82 -3.24 1.42 0.79
C VAL A 82 -3.98 2.08 1.94
N PRO A 83 -3.30 2.59 3.00
CA PRO A 83 -3.98 3.36 4.04
C PRO A 83 -4.73 4.56 3.50
N PHE A 84 -4.14 5.28 2.53
CA PHE A 84 -4.79 6.42 1.89
C PHE A 84 -6.02 6.01 1.07
N ALA A 85 -5.93 4.90 0.33
CA ALA A 85 -7.07 4.35 -0.42
C ALA A 85 -8.21 3.89 0.50
N LEU A 86 -7.90 3.21 1.61
CA LEU A 86 -8.90 2.81 2.61
C LEU A 86 -9.55 4.03 3.28
N LEU A 87 -8.77 5.08 3.55
CA LEU A 87 -9.29 6.32 4.11
C LEU A 87 -10.26 7.02 3.16
N LEU A 88 -9.91 7.15 1.87
CA LEU A 88 -10.80 7.69 0.84
C LEU A 88 -12.08 6.86 0.71
N THR A 89 -11.97 5.54 0.76
CA THR A 89 -13.11 4.62 0.72
C THR A 89 -14.03 4.82 1.91
N ALA A 90 -13.46 4.96 3.11
CA ALA A 90 -14.22 5.25 4.32
C ALA A 90 -14.96 6.59 4.22
N PHE A 91 -14.34 7.63 3.66
CA PHE A 91 -15.03 8.91 3.43
C PHE A 91 -16.18 8.78 2.43
N VAL A 92 -15.98 8.06 1.32
CA VAL A 92 -17.04 7.84 0.33
C VAL A 92 -18.19 7.02 0.92
N GLU A 93 -17.89 5.98 1.69
CA GLU A 93 -18.89 5.14 2.37
C GLU A 93 -19.66 5.94 3.43
N ALA A 94 -18.97 6.78 4.21
CA ALA A 94 -19.58 7.68 5.19
C ALA A 94 -20.53 8.71 4.55
N ASN A 95 -20.23 9.14 3.33
CA ASN A 95 -21.08 10.07 2.56
C ASN A 95 -22.24 9.36 1.81
N GLY A 96 -22.49 8.08 2.08
CA GLY A 96 -23.59 7.33 1.45
C GLY A 96 -23.26 6.73 0.09
N GLY A 97 -21.98 6.50 -0.20
CA GLY A 97 -21.53 5.83 -1.41
C GLY A 97 -22.14 4.43 -1.58
N ASN A 98 -22.34 4.00 -2.83
CA ASN A 98 -22.97 2.71 -3.11
C ASN A 98 -22.09 1.54 -2.64
N PRO A 99 -22.58 0.65 -1.75
CA PRO A 99 -21.79 -0.45 -1.19
C PRO A 99 -21.29 -1.45 -2.24
N LYS A 100 -22.03 -1.65 -3.34
CA LYS A 100 -21.60 -2.54 -4.44
C LYS A 100 -20.40 -1.97 -5.18
N VAL A 101 -20.41 -0.66 -5.46
CA VAL A 101 -19.30 0.04 -6.13
C VAL A 101 -18.07 0.03 -5.24
N LEU A 102 -18.24 0.31 -3.94
CA LEU A 102 -17.17 0.26 -2.94
C LEU A 102 -16.55 -1.14 -2.85
N THR A 103 -17.38 -2.20 -2.82
CA THR A 103 -16.92 -3.60 -2.76
C THR A 103 -16.11 -3.98 -4.00
N VAL A 104 -16.61 -3.69 -5.20
CA VAL A 104 -15.89 -3.96 -6.46
C VAL A 104 -14.59 -3.18 -6.52
N SER A 105 -14.61 -1.92 -6.08
CA SER A 105 -13.42 -1.07 -6.06
C SER A 105 -12.35 -1.63 -5.12
N LEU A 106 -12.71 -2.05 -3.90
CA LEU A 106 -11.78 -2.61 -2.91
C LEU A 106 -11.23 -3.96 -3.34
N LEU A 107 -12.05 -4.81 -3.96
CA LEU A 107 -11.59 -6.05 -4.59
C LEU A 107 -10.59 -5.76 -5.71
N GLY A 108 -10.87 -4.79 -6.57
CA GLY A 108 -9.96 -4.34 -7.61
C GLY A 108 -8.65 -3.82 -7.05
N LEU A 109 -8.70 -2.99 -6.00
CA LEU A 109 -7.52 -2.48 -5.30
C LEU A 109 -6.68 -3.62 -4.72
N LEU A 110 -7.31 -4.60 -4.05
CA LEU A 110 -6.63 -5.76 -3.49
C LEU A 110 -5.97 -6.59 -4.61
N PHE A 111 -6.69 -6.82 -5.71
CA PHE A 111 -6.14 -7.52 -6.88
C PHE A 111 -4.93 -6.78 -7.47
N PHE A 112 -5.03 -5.47 -7.70
CA PHE A 112 -3.91 -4.67 -8.21
C PHE A 112 -2.70 -4.72 -7.27
N ARG A 113 -2.90 -4.78 -5.96
CA ARG A 113 -1.81 -4.92 -4.97
C ARG A 113 -1.13 -6.27 -5.03
N VAL A 114 -1.91 -7.34 -5.07
CA VAL A 114 -1.38 -8.70 -5.21
C VAL A 114 -0.61 -8.83 -6.52
N VAL A 115 -1.16 -8.32 -7.63
CA VAL A 115 -0.51 -8.33 -8.95
C VAL A 115 0.78 -7.51 -8.95
N ASN A 116 0.79 -6.31 -8.37
CA ASN A 116 1.98 -5.46 -8.33
C ASN A 116 3.17 -6.13 -7.63
N VAL A 117 2.92 -6.78 -6.49
CA VAL A 117 3.99 -7.38 -5.68
C VAL A 117 4.37 -8.77 -6.19
N GLU A 118 3.40 -9.64 -6.45
CA GLU A 118 3.68 -11.04 -6.82
C GLU A 118 4.08 -11.18 -8.30
N PHE A 119 3.49 -10.39 -9.21
CA PHE A 119 3.81 -10.43 -10.65
C PHE A 119 4.71 -9.29 -11.14
N GLY A 120 4.84 -8.19 -10.39
CA GLY A 120 5.73 -7.08 -10.74
C GLY A 120 7.13 -7.20 -10.12
N LEU A 121 7.19 -7.25 -8.78
CA LEU A 121 8.45 -7.16 -8.03
C LEU A 121 9.15 -8.52 -7.84
N ARG A 122 8.40 -9.62 -7.82
CA ARG A 122 8.96 -10.98 -7.65
C ARG A 122 9.19 -11.75 -8.97
N ALA A 123 8.76 -11.20 -10.12
CA ALA A 123 9.06 -11.81 -11.41
C ALA A 123 10.57 -11.76 -11.69
N LYS A 124 11.14 -12.87 -12.16
CA LYS A 124 12.59 -13.20 -12.25
C LYS A 124 13.52 -12.16 -12.91
N ASN A 125 13.02 -11.04 -13.43
CA ASN A 125 13.80 -9.99 -14.08
C ASN A 125 13.51 -8.55 -13.61
N ALA A 126 12.72 -8.32 -12.54
CA ALA A 126 12.33 -6.97 -12.06
C ALA A 126 11.73 -6.02 -13.14
N LEU A 127 11.39 -6.59 -14.30
CA LEU A 127 10.85 -6.00 -15.53
C LEU A 127 9.39 -6.44 -15.78
N GLY A 128 8.73 -6.99 -14.75
CA GLY A 128 7.34 -7.43 -14.87
C GLY A 128 6.39 -6.26 -15.08
N TRP A 129 5.52 -6.35 -16.09
CA TRP A 129 4.42 -5.41 -16.35
C TRP A 129 3.48 -5.17 -15.15
N GLY A 130 3.61 -5.93 -14.06
CA GLY A 130 2.88 -5.71 -12.81
C GLY A 130 3.15 -4.36 -12.14
N ARG A 131 4.35 -3.76 -12.34
CA ARG A 131 4.69 -2.43 -11.78
C ARG A 131 3.82 -1.29 -12.32
N PRO A 132 3.74 -1.07 -13.65
CA PRO A 132 2.86 -0.04 -14.19
C PRO A 132 1.38 -0.35 -13.91
N VAL A 133 0.95 -1.61 -14.01
CA VAL A 133 -0.45 -1.99 -13.77
C VAL A 133 -0.88 -1.69 -12.32
N GLY A 134 -0.03 -2.01 -11.34
CA GLY A 134 -0.30 -1.71 -9.93
C GLY A 134 -0.29 -0.22 -9.62
N TYR A 135 0.67 0.52 -10.20
CA TYR A 135 0.80 1.97 -10.01
C TYR A 135 -0.37 2.73 -10.65
N PHE A 136 -0.64 2.50 -11.93
CA PHE A 136 -1.76 3.13 -12.63
C PHE A 136 -3.11 2.68 -12.06
N GLY A 137 -3.26 1.40 -11.69
CA GLY A 137 -4.48 0.93 -11.03
C GLY A 137 -4.77 1.66 -9.71
N THR A 138 -3.73 1.96 -8.92
CA THR A 138 -3.86 2.76 -7.70
C THR A 138 -4.21 4.21 -8.00
N LEU A 139 -3.54 4.84 -8.97
CA LEU A 139 -3.83 6.22 -9.38
C LEU A 139 -5.25 6.38 -9.88
N THR A 140 -5.69 5.45 -10.75
CA THR A 140 -7.07 5.41 -11.24
C THR A 140 -8.05 5.21 -10.09
N TYR A 141 -7.73 4.35 -9.12
CA TYR A 141 -8.57 4.15 -7.93
C TYR A 141 -8.73 5.45 -7.12
N VAL A 142 -7.62 6.12 -6.81
CA VAL A 142 -7.62 7.38 -6.05
C VAL A 142 -8.39 8.46 -6.81
N ALA A 143 -8.14 8.62 -8.11
CA ALA A 143 -8.84 9.60 -8.94
C ALA A 143 -10.35 9.30 -9.02
N ALA A 144 -10.73 8.03 -9.19
CA ALA A 144 -12.13 7.63 -9.28
C ALA A 144 -12.88 7.85 -7.97
N LEU A 145 -12.32 7.43 -6.82
CA LEU A 145 -12.96 7.64 -5.52
C LEU A 145 -12.96 9.10 -5.09
N SER A 146 -11.89 9.85 -5.37
CA SER A 146 -11.86 11.29 -5.10
C SER A 146 -12.93 12.03 -5.92
N GLY A 147 -13.06 11.72 -7.21
CA GLY A 147 -14.11 12.28 -8.06
C GLY A 147 -15.51 11.89 -7.61
N TYR A 148 -15.72 10.62 -7.24
CA TYR A 148 -17.01 10.15 -6.74
C TYR A 148 -17.38 10.79 -5.38
N GLY A 149 -16.42 10.94 -4.48
CA GLY A 149 -16.59 11.66 -3.22
C GLY A 149 -16.92 13.13 -3.42
N ALA A 150 -16.22 13.81 -4.33
CA ALA A 150 -16.52 15.20 -4.69
C ALA A 150 -17.92 15.35 -5.30
N TRP A 151 -18.35 14.39 -6.13
CA TRP A 151 -19.70 14.36 -6.69
C TRP A 151 -20.77 14.16 -5.60
N LEU A 152 -20.53 13.29 -4.62
CA LEU A 152 -21.42 13.12 -3.47
C LEU A 152 -21.51 14.41 -2.62
N ALA A 153 -20.38 15.09 -2.41
CA ALA A 153 -20.31 16.32 -1.62
C ALA A 153 -20.76 17.59 -2.38
N ARG A 154 -21.13 17.48 -3.66
CA ARG A 154 -21.44 18.65 -4.52
C ARG A 154 -22.52 19.56 -3.95
N SER A 155 -23.50 18.99 -3.23
CA SER A 155 -24.61 19.73 -2.63
C SER A 155 -24.18 20.67 -1.50
N PHE A 156 -23.00 20.48 -0.92
CA PHE A 156 -22.51 21.36 0.16
C PHE A 156 -21.83 22.63 -0.38
N TRP A 157 -21.43 22.65 -1.66
CA TRP A 157 -20.61 23.74 -2.24
C TRP A 157 -21.32 24.46 -3.39
N ILE A 158 -22.30 23.81 -4.02
CA ILE A 158 -23.12 24.37 -5.10
C ILE A 158 -24.45 24.94 -4.55
N ASN A 159 -24.71 24.80 -3.25
CA ASN A 159 -25.81 25.47 -2.55
C ASN A 159 -25.46 26.91 -2.20
#